data_AF-A0A936Z3E6-F1
#
_entry.id   AF-A0A936Z3E6-F1
#
_cell.length_a   1.000
_cell.length_b   1.000
_cell.length_c   1.000
_cell.angle_alpha   90.00
_cell.angle_beta   90.00
_cell.angle_gamma   90.00
#
_symmetry.space_group_name_H-M   'P 1'
#
loop_
_entity.id
_entity.type
_entity.pdbx_description
1 polymer ?
#
loop_
_entity_poly.entity_id
_entity_poly.type
_entity_poly.pdbx_seq_one_letter_code
_entity_poly.pdbx_strand_id
1 'polypeptide(L)'
;MISHSPEQAAIASDLARRLTAYEDGLRELLQRRWDPELYRELSDRFDEMQMQATLLPKLGVSWTELLITRVDLTHALWSLSSPSRMNGKVVAFHARHKVLIEEVRRKCLEYVAKGERVGA
;
A
#
# COMPACT_ATOMS: atom_id res chain seq x y z
N MET A 1 -2.32 30.85 9.45
CA MET A 1 -2.23 29.38 9.43
C MET A 1 -2.85 28.94 8.12
N ILE A 2 -2.05 28.54 7.13
CA ILE A 2 -2.57 28.11 5.83
C ILE A 2 -3.24 26.74 6.07
N SER A 3 -4.52 26.62 5.73
CA SER A 3 -5.25 25.38 5.87
C SER A 3 -4.80 24.41 4.77
N HIS A 4 -3.80 23.58 5.05
CA HIS A 4 -3.32 22.51 4.14
C HIS A 4 -4.33 21.36 3.96
N SER A 5 -5.58 21.57 4.37
CA SER A 5 -6.61 20.54 4.42
C SER A 5 -7.07 20.07 3.02
N PRO A 6 -7.22 20.95 2.01
CA PRO A 6 -7.60 20.53 0.66
C PRO A 6 -6.50 19.75 -0.06
N GLU A 7 -5.24 20.18 0.04
CA GLU A 7 -4.12 19.49 -0.60
C GLU A 7 -3.89 18.12 0.02
N GLN A 8 -3.96 18.02 1.35
CA GLN A 8 -3.87 16.74 2.04
C GLN A 8 -5.03 15.79 1.68
N ALA A 9 -6.25 16.32 1.50
CA ALA A 9 -7.38 15.52 1.03
C ALA A 9 -7.17 15.00 -0.40
N ALA A 10 -6.65 15.82 -1.31
CA ALA A 10 -6.33 15.41 -2.67
C ALA A 10 -5.23 14.33 -2.70
N ILE A 11 -4.14 14.53 -1.93
CA ILE A 11 -3.05 13.54 -1.80
C ILE A 11 -3.58 12.22 -1.21
N ALA A 12 -4.39 12.29 -0.16
CA ALA A 12 -4.97 11.10 0.47
C ALA A 12 -5.91 10.34 -0.47
N SER A 13 -6.72 11.05 -1.27
CA SER A 13 -7.59 10.43 -2.28
C SER A 13 -6.78 9.69 -3.35
N ASP A 14 -5.73 10.33 -3.89
CA ASP A 14 -4.85 9.70 -4.87
C ASP A 14 -4.11 8.49 -4.29
N LEU A 15 -3.59 8.59 -3.06
CA LEU A 15 -2.93 7.49 -2.36
C LEU A 15 -3.87 6.30 -2.15
N ALA A 16 -5.12 6.54 -1.74
CA ALA A 16 -6.12 5.48 -1.56
C ALA A 16 -6.43 4.73 -2.87
N ARG A 17 -6.50 5.45 -4.00
CA ARG A 17 -6.67 4.88 -5.34
C ARG A 17 -5.45 4.04 -5.74
N ARG A 18 -4.24 4.55 -5.51
CA ARG A 18 -2.98 3.84 -5.80
C ARG A 18 -2.82 2.57 -4.97
N LEU A 19 -3.20 2.60 -3.69
CA LEU A 19 -3.21 1.42 -2.81
C LEU A 19 -4.14 0.32 -3.33
N THR A 20 -5.30 0.69 -3.88
CA THR A 20 -6.23 -0.27 -4.49
C THR A 20 -5.60 -0.93 -5.72
N ALA A 21 -5.01 -0.13 -6.62
CA ALA A 21 -4.34 -0.64 -7.82
C ALA A 21 -3.12 -1.51 -7.48
N TYR A 22 -2.39 -1.18 -6.42
CA TYR A 22 -1.29 -1.98 -5.89
C TYR A 22 -1.78 -3.32 -5.32
N GLU A 23 -2.87 -3.31 -4.54
CA GLU A 23 -3.45 -4.55 -3.98
C GLU A 23 -3.90 -5.51 -5.08
N ASP A 24 -4.58 -5.00 -6.11
CA ASP A 24 -5.01 -5.81 -7.25
C ASP A 24 -3.82 -6.39 -8.03
N GLY A 25 -2.79 -5.58 -8.30
CA GLY A 25 -1.59 -6.06 -8.97
C GLY A 25 -0.77 -7.04 -8.12
N LEU A 26 -0.75 -6.88 -6.79
CA LEU A 26 -0.13 -7.85 -5.89
C LEU A 26 -0.87 -9.19 -5.93
N ARG A 27 -2.21 -9.17 -5.95
CA ARG A 27 -3.03 -10.38 -6.12
C ARG A 27 -2.72 -11.08 -7.45
N GLU A 28 -2.58 -10.32 -8.52
CA GLU A 28 -2.17 -10.84 -9.82
C GLU A 28 -0.78 -11.48 -9.78
N LEU A 29 0.21 -10.81 -9.18
CA LEU A 29 1.58 -11.33 -9.02
C LEU A 29 1.62 -12.66 -8.26
N LEU A 30 0.75 -12.83 -7.25
CA LEU A 30 0.66 -14.05 -6.46
C LEU A 30 -0.01 -15.21 -7.20
N GLN A 31 -0.86 -14.93 -8.19
CA GLN A 31 -1.57 -15.92 -8.98
C GLN A 31 -0.80 -16.37 -10.23
N ARG A 32 0.11 -15.54 -10.74
CA ARG A 32 0.91 -15.84 -11.94
C ARG A 32 2.20 -16.61 -11.63
N ARG A 33 2.79 -17.23 -12.67
CA ARG A 33 4.21 -17.60 -12.66
C ARG A 33 5.06 -16.33 -12.50
N TRP A 34 6.30 -16.45 -12.03
CA TRP A 34 7.19 -15.28 -11.83
C TRP A 34 7.16 -14.31 -13.01
N ASP A 35 6.72 -13.10 -12.70
CA ASP A 35 6.67 -11.97 -13.61
C ASP A 35 7.53 -10.85 -12.97
N PRO A 36 8.82 -10.75 -13.35
CA PRO A 36 9.72 -9.76 -12.79
C PRO A 36 9.36 -8.34 -13.21
N GLU A 37 8.74 -8.15 -14.37
CA GLU A 37 8.25 -6.86 -14.84
C GLU A 37 7.11 -6.34 -13.95
N LEU A 38 6.11 -7.18 -13.66
CA LEU A 38 5.02 -6.86 -12.75
C LEU A 38 5.54 -6.58 -11.32
N TYR A 39 6.50 -7.37 -10.85
CA TYR A 39 7.14 -7.11 -9.55
C TYR A 39 7.85 -5.75 -9.50
N ARG A 40 8.58 -5.40 -10.56
CA ARG A 40 9.26 -4.09 -10.66
C ARG A 40 8.24 -2.97 -10.69
N GLU A 41 7.20 -3.09 -11.51
CA GLU A 41 6.12 -2.09 -11.57
C GLU A 41 5.44 -1.87 -10.21
N LEU A 42 5.13 -2.95 -9.48
CA LEU A 42 4.57 -2.84 -8.15
C LEU A 42 5.52 -2.20 -7.14
N SER A 43 6.83 -2.40 -7.33
CA SER A 43 7.85 -1.77 -6.48
C SER A 43 7.95 -0.28 -6.75
N ASP A 44 8.03 0.12 -8.02
CA ASP A 44 8.06 1.52 -8.44
C ASP A 44 6.81 2.27 -7.93
N ARG A 45 5.62 1.67 -8.09
CA ARG A 45 4.36 2.22 -7.56
C ARG A 45 4.38 2.38 -6.04
N PHE A 46 4.98 1.43 -5.32
CA PHE A 46 5.05 1.50 -3.86
C PHE A 46 5.97 2.63 -3.39
N ASP A 47 7.11 2.84 -4.06
CA ASP A 47 8.05 3.90 -3.75
C ASP A 47 7.45 5.29 -4.06
N GLU A 48 6.65 5.42 -5.11
CA GLU A 48 5.86 6.64 -5.36
C GLU A 48 4.87 6.93 -4.22
N MET A 49 4.16 5.89 -3.74
CA MET A 49 3.23 6.03 -2.62
C MET A 49 3.94 6.39 -1.30
N GLN A 50 5.17 5.92 -1.08
CA GLN A 50 6.00 6.30 0.07
C GLN A 50 6.13 7.82 0.15
N MET A 51 6.47 8.47 -0.97
CA MET A 51 6.63 9.92 -1.02
C MET A 51 5.35 10.64 -0.63
N GLN A 52 4.19 10.18 -1.13
CA GLN A 52 2.88 10.75 -0.78
C GLN A 52 2.53 10.55 0.70
N ALA A 53 2.81 9.36 1.24
CA ALA A 53 2.51 9.04 2.64
C ALA A 53 3.27 9.95 3.63
N THR A 54 4.48 10.41 3.30
CA THR A 54 5.22 11.36 4.16
C THR A 54 4.53 12.71 4.35
N LEU A 55 3.63 13.08 3.42
CA LEU A 55 2.86 14.32 3.47
C LEU A 55 1.60 14.21 4.35
N LEU A 56 1.31 13.01 4.87
CA LEU A 56 0.11 12.67 5.63
C LEU A 56 0.49 12.14 7.03
N PRO A 57 0.73 13.02 8.02
CA PRO A 57 1.29 12.64 9.34
C PRO A 57 0.57 11.50 10.07
N LYS A 58 -0.76 11.39 9.94
CA LYS A 58 -1.55 10.33 10.59
C LYS A 58 -1.27 8.94 10.03
N LEU A 59 -0.63 8.84 8.87
CA LEU A 59 -0.29 7.56 8.24
C LEU A 59 1.02 6.97 8.77
N GLY A 60 1.90 7.75 9.40
CA GLY A 60 3.30 7.36 9.64
C GLY A 60 3.50 5.97 10.26
N VAL A 61 2.76 5.66 11.33
CA VAL A 61 2.85 4.34 12.00
C VAL A 61 2.35 3.22 11.08
N SER A 62 1.12 3.32 10.57
CA SER A 62 0.54 2.30 9.69
C SER A 62 1.31 2.12 8.38
N TRP A 63 1.92 3.19 7.88
CA TRP A 63 2.75 3.14 6.68
C TRP A 63 4.07 2.40 6.94
N THR A 64 4.68 2.63 8.10
CA THR A 64 5.87 1.88 8.54
C THR A 64 5.56 0.40 8.70
N GLU A 65 4.41 0.05 9.27
CA GLU A 65 3.98 -1.35 9.37
C GLU A 65 3.70 -1.96 7.99
N LEU A 66 3.10 -1.21 7.08
CA LEU A 66 2.86 -1.64 5.70
C LEU A 66 4.19 -1.92 4.97
N LEU A 67 5.19 -1.07 5.16
CA LEU A 67 6.55 -1.27 4.65
C LEU A 67 7.18 -2.57 5.18
N ILE A 68 7.14 -2.79 6.49
CA ILE A 68 7.70 -3.99 7.12
C ILE A 68 7.05 -5.25 6.54
N THR A 69 5.72 -5.27 6.45
CA THR A 69 5.02 -6.44 5.90
C THR A 69 5.24 -6.64 4.40
N ARG A 70 5.51 -5.58 3.64
CA ARG A 70 5.95 -5.68 2.23
C ARG A 70 7.32 -6.34 2.13
N VAL A 71 8.26 -5.97 2.99
CA VAL A 71 9.59 -6.57 3.03
C VAL A 71 9.48 -8.05 3.39
N ASP A 72 8.71 -8.38 4.43
CA ASP A 72 8.44 -9.78 4.81
C ASP A 72 7.85 -10.60 3.65
N LEU A 73 6.86 -10.05 2.94
CA LEU A 73 6.23 -10.69 1.79
C LEU A 73 7.22 -10.88 0.63
N THR A 74 8.04 -9.87 0.34
CA THR A 74 9.07 -9.92 -0.72
C THR A 74 10.12 -10.99 -0.41
N HIS A 75 10.62 -11.03 0.83
CA HIS A 75 11.53 -12.09 1.27
C HIS A 75 10.89 -13.46 1.18
N ALA A 76 9.62 -13.59 1.59
CA ALA A 76 8.89 -14.84 1.47
C ALA A 76 8.75 -15.27 0.00
N LEU A 77 8.56 -14.35 -0.95
CA LEU A 77 8.51 -14.63 -2.38
C LEU A 77 9.85 -15.08 -2.96
N TRP A 78 10.95 -14.50 -2.50
CA TRP A 78 12.30 -14.80 -3.00
C TRP A 78 12.93 -16.05 -2.37
N SER A 79 12.52 -16.40 -1.14
CA SER A 79 12.98 -17.62 -0.46
C SER A 79 12.38 -18.91 -1.03
N LEU A 80 11.57 -18.82 -2.08
CA LEU A 80 10.90 -19.95 -2.71
C LEU A 80 11.83 -20.65 -3.70
N SER A 81 12.33 -21.81 -3.28
CA SER A 81 12.90 -22.84 -4.16
C SER A 81 11.83 -23.81 -4.70
N SER A 82 10.55 -23.56 -4.41
CA SER A 82 9.43 -24.48 -4.65
C SER A 82 8.68 -24.19 -5.96
N PRO A 83 8.07 -25.21 -6.62
CA PRO A 83 7.30 -25.03 -7.86
C PRO A 83 6.07 -24.12 -7.70
N SER A 84 5.52 -24.00 -6.49
CA SER A 84 4.39 -23.12 -6.17
C SER A 84 4.85 -21.91 -5.36
N ARG A 85 4.42 -20.72 -5.80
CA ARG A 85 4.68 -19.46 -5.11
C ARG A 85 3.79 -19.23 -3.89
N MET A 86 2.65 -19.89 -3.85
CA MET A 86 1.71 -19.82 -2.75
C MET A 86 2.02 -20.92 -1.73
N ASN A 87 2.95 -20.63 -0.82
CA ASN A 87 3.14 -21.43 0.39
C ASN A 87 2.46 -20.75 1.60
N GLY A 88 2.33 -21.47 2.71
CA GLY A 88 1.67 -20.94 3.91
C GLY A 88 2.28 -19.63 4.46
N LYS A 89 3.59 -19.40 4.27
CA LYS A 89 4.24 -18.14 4.67
C LYS A 89 3.80 -16.97 3.80
N VAL A 90 3.80 -17.14 2.47
CA VAL A 90 3.33 -16.10 1.54
C VAL A 90 1.84 -15.80 1.78
N VAL A 91 1.01 -16.82 2.07
CA VAL A 91 -0.41 -16.59 2.44
C VAL A 91 -0.51 -15.72 3.69
N ALA A 92 0.23 -16.07 4.74
CA ALA A 92 0.18 -15.35 6.01
C ALA A 92 0.67 -13.90 5.87
N PHE A 93 1.79 -13.67 5.19
CA PHE A 93 2.31 -12.33 4.96
C PHE A 93 1.40 -11.50 4.07
N HIS A 94 0.83 -12.09 3.00
CA HIS A 94 -0.12 -11.40 2.15
C HIS A 94 -1.39 -10.99 2.92
N ALA A 95 -1.95 -11.88 3.74
CA ALA A 95 -3.12 -11.57 4.56
C ALA A 95 -2.84 -10.42 5.55
N ARG A 96 -1.68 -10.46 6.23
CA ARG A 96 -1.27 -9.37 7.13
C ARG A 96 -1.06 -8.05 6.37
N HIS A 97 -0.40 -8.10 5.22
CA HIS A 97 -0.16 -6.93 4.38
C HIS A 97 -1.47 -6.30 3.91
N LYS A 98 -2.46 -7.12 3.50
CA LYS A 98 -3.79 -6.66 3.11
C LYS A 98 -4.50 -5.89 4.23
N VAL A 99 -4.49 -6.39 5.47
CA VAL A 99 -5.10 -5.69 6.62
C VAL A 99 -4.51 -4.28 6.79
N LEU A 100 -3.20 -4.13 6.60
CA LEU A 100 -2.53 -2.84 6.71
C LEU A 100 -2.85 -1.91 5.53
N ILE A 101 -3.02 -2.45 4.31
CA ILE A 101 -3.53 -1.67 3.17
C ILE A 101 -4.90 -1.10 3.50
N GLU A 102 -5.81 -1.91 4.05
CA GLU A 102 -7.15 -1.49 4.45
C GLU A 102 -7.09 -0.41 5.55
N GLU A 103 -6.21 -0.55 6.53
CA GLU A 103 -6.01 0.46 7.58
C GLU A 103 -5.52 1.80 7.01
N VAL A 104 -4.51 1.78 6.13
CA VAL A 104 -3.97 3.01 5.51
C VAL A 104 -5.06 3.66 4.64
N ARG A 105 -5.80 2.88 3.85
CA ARG A 105 -6.93 3.39 3.06
C ARG A 105 -7.99 4.04 3.93
N ARG A 106 -8.38 3.42 5.05
CA ARG A 106 -9.33 4.00 6.01
C ARG A 106 -8.85 5.36 6.53
N LYS A 107 -7.57 5.48 6.89
CA LYS A 107 -6.98 6.76 7.34
C LYS A 107 -6.90 7.80 6.21
N CYS A 108 -6.68 7.39 4.97
CA CYS A 108 -6.78 8.30 3.81
C CYS A 108 -8.19 8.89 3.68
N LEU A 109 -9.23 8.09 3.87
CA LEU A 109 -10.62 8.57 3.83
C LEU A 109 -10.93 9.57 4.95
N GLU A 110 -10.29 9.45 6.13
CA GLU A 110 -10.41 10.46 7.18
C GLU A 110 -9.86 11.83 6.78
N TYR A 111 -8.78 11.87 5.98
CA TYR A 111 -8.24 13.11 5.42
C TYR A 111 -9.22 13.73 4.43
N VAL A 112 -9.78 12.93 3.52
CA VAL A 112 -10.78 13.37 2.54
C VAL A 112 -12.00 13.98 3.23
N ALA A 113 -12.60 13.25 4.16
CA ALA A 113 -13.77 13.71 4.89
C ALA A 113 -13.50 14.95 5.77
N LYS A 114 -12.24 15.21 6.14
CA LYS A 114 -11.84 16.43 6.85
C LYS A 114 -11.68 17.60 5.88
N GLY A 115 -11.11 17.37 4.69
CA GLY A 115 -10.97 18.40 3.65
C GLY A 115 -12.31 18.95 3.17
N GLU A 116 -13.31 18.09 2.98
CA GLU A 116 -14.67 18.48 2.57
C GLU A 116 -15.36 19.39 3.60
N ARG A 117 -15.11 19.17 4.89
CA ARG A 117 -15.67 19.98 5.99
C ARG A 117 -15.07 21.38 6.13
N VAL A 118 -13.93 21.63 5.52
CA VAL A 118 -13.24 22.94 5.57
C VAL A 118 -13.57 23.78 4.33
N GLY A 119 -14.05 23.16 3.25
CA GLY A 119 -14.48 23.83 2.02
C GLY A 119 -15.99 24.10 1.93
N ALA A 120 -16.78 23.61 2.88
CA ALA A 120 -18.22 23.89 3.03
C ALA A 120 -18.45 25.02 4.04
#